data_AF-A0AAJ2A0G7-F1
#
_entry.id   AF-A0AAJ2A0G7-F1
#
_cell.length_a   1.000
_cell.length_b   1.000
_cell.length_c   1.000
_cell.angle_alpha   90.00
_cell.angle_beta   90.00
_cell.angle_gamma   90.00
#
_symmetry.space_group_name_H-M   'P 1'
#
loop_
_entity.id
_entity.type
_entity.pdbx_description
1 polymer ?
#
loop_
_entity_poly.entity_id
_entity_poly.type
_entity_poly.pdbx_seq_one_letter_code
_entity_poly.pdbx_strand_id
1 'polypeptide(L)'
;MKPNDPFPTGSYELRLTDADLAHLRIVIPDEVRDRNRVLPLAYWRRRVMQILETRHLVPAQLAVASALLAQIDSAVETETPLAKAS
;
A
#
# COMPACT_ATOMS: atom_id res chain seq x y z
N MET A 1 -35.52 5.88 -11.36
CA MET A 1 -34.70 7.11 -11.29
C MET A 1 -33.50 6.78 -10.42
N LYS A 2 -32.32 6.58 -11.01
CA LYS A 2 -31.06 6.41 -10.25
C LYS A 2 -30.50 7.81 -10.00
N PRO A 3 -29.91 8.11 -8.83
CA PRO A 3 -29.28 9.39 -8.63
C PRO A 3 -28.10 9.51 -9.62
N ASN A 4 -28.17 10.52 -10.48
CA ASN A 4 -27.01 11.03 -11.19
C ASN A 4 -26.10 11.62 -10.13
N ASP A 5 -24.95 10.99 -9.89
CA ASP A 5 -23.92 11.60 -9.06
C ASP A 5 -23.33 12.78 -9.84
N PRO A 6 -23.44 14.04 -9.35
CA PRO A 6 -23.06 15.23 -10.12
C PRO A 6 -21.56 15.56 -10.03
N PHE A 7 -20.74 14.72 -9.41
CA PHE A 7 -19.29 14.90 -9.30
C PHE A 7 -18.55 13.82 -10.09
N PRO A 8 -17.53 14.16 -10.91
CA PRO A 8 -16.72 13.18 -11.63
C PRO A 8 -15.79 12.50 -10.63
N THR A 9 -16.30 11.44 -10.00
CA THR A 9 -15.64 10.63 -8.97
C THR A 9 -14.21 10.20 -9.34
N GLY A 10 -13.83 10.19 -10.63
CA GLY A 10 -12.49 9.83 -11.08
C GLY A 10 -11.35 10.76 -10.65
N SER A 11 -11.38 12.06 -10.93
CA SER A 11 -10.16 12.89 -10.82
C SER A 11 -9.75 13.23 -9.38
N TYR A 12 -10.72 13.44 -8.50
CA TYR A 12 -10.46 13.68 -7.08
C TYR A 12 -9.96 12.42 -6.38
N GLU A 13 -10.58 11.27 -6.61
CA GLU A 13 -10.14 9.98 -6.04
C GLU A 13 -8.75 9.57 -6.54
N LEU A 14 -8.45 9.81 -7.82
CA LEU A 14 -7.11 9.60 -8.37
C LEU A 14 -6.08 10.47 -7.65
N ARG A 15 -6.38 11.75 -7.41
CA ARG A 15 -5.47 12.65 -6.69
C ARG A 15 -5.28 12.24 -5.23
N LEU A 16 -6.33 11.77 -4.56
CA LEU A 16 -6.22 11.22 -3.20
C LEU A 16 -5.33 9.98 -3.18
N THR A 17 -5.51 9.09 -4.16
CA THR A 17 -4.69 7.90 -4.31
C THR A 17 -3.21 8.26 -4.56
N ASP A 18 -2.94 9.26 -5.41
CA ASP A 18 -1.57 9.74 -5.65
C ASP A 18 -0.94 10.29 -4.37
N ALA A 19 -1.69 11.04 -3.56
CA ALA A 19 -1.22 11.58 -2.30
C ALA A 19 -0.92 10.47 -1.28
N ASP A 20 -1.80 9.47 -1.17
CA ASP A 20 -1.60 8.31 -0.30
C ASP A 20 -0.37 7.50 -0.73
N LEU A 21 -0.22 7.24 -2.02
CA LEU A 21 0.95 6.52 -2.55
C LEU A 21 2.25 7.31 -2.35
N ALA A 22 2.22 8.64 -2.52
CA ALA A 22 3.37 9.49 -2.25
C ALA A 22 3.78 9.44 -0.77
N HIS A 23 2.82 9.47 0.14
CA HIS A 23 3.07 9.33 1.58
C HIS A 23 3.66 7.95 1.91
N LEU A 24 3.05 6.87 1.40
CA LEU A 24 3.51 5.51 1.66
C LEU A 24 4.92 5.25 1.11
N ARG A 25 5.28 5.83 -0.04
CA ARG A 25 6.66 5.76 -0.57
C ARG A 25 7.71 6.35 0.35
N ILE A 26 7.34 7.33 1.18
CA ILE A 26 8.25 7.96 2.13
C ILE A 26 8.35 7.12 3.40
N VAL A 27 7.22 6.64 3.91
CA VAL A 27 7.14 6.01 5.24
C VAL A 27 7.55 4.53 5.22
N ILE A 28 7.14 3.76 4.21
CA ILE A 28 7.37 2.30 4.16
C ILE A 28 8.87 1.91 4.25
N PRO A 29 9.81 2.57 3.55
CA PRO A 29 11.23 2.22 3.65
C PRO A 29 11.79 2.29 5.08
N ASP A 30 11.32 3.26 5.87
CA ASP A 30 11.76 3.43 7.26
C ASP A 30 11.08 2.40 8.17
N GLU A 31 9.77 2.21 8.03
CA GLU A 31 9.00 1.20 8.79
C GLU A 31 9.49 -0.24 8.54
N VAL A 32 9.93 -0.54 7.32
CA VAL A 32 10.52 -1.85 6.96
C VAL A 32 11.87 -2.07 7.64
N ARG A 33 12.64 -1.01 7.89
CA ARG A 33 13.95 -1.11 8.54
C ARG A 33 13.86 -1.04 10.05
N ASP A 34 12.83 -0.39 10.58
CA ASP A 34 12.65 -0.20 12.00
C ASP A 34 12.11 -1.47 12.69
N ARG A 35 12.94 -2.03 13.58
CA ARG A 35 12.58 -3.18 14.42
C ARG A 35 11.67 -2.81 15.60
N ASN A 36 11.60 -1.52 15.94
CA ASN A 36 10.76 -0.97 17.01
C ASN A 36 9.58 -0.17 16.46
N ARG A 37 9.23 -0.37 15.18
CA ARG A 37 8.10 0.26 14.52
C ARG A 37 6.82 0.17 15.36
N VAL A 38 6.07 1.26 15.40
CA VAL A 38 4.82 1.34 16.17
C VAL A 38 3.73 0.48 15.56
N LEU A 39 3.67 0.43 14.22
CA LEU A 39 2.67 -0.34 13.50
C LEU A 39 3.31 -1.59 12.87
N PRO A 40 2.69 -2.77 12.97
CA PRO A 40 3.24 -3.99 12.39
C PRO A 40 3.25 -3.92 10.86
N LEU A 41 4.18 -4.62 10.19
CA LEU A 41 4.21 -4.67 8.71
C LEU A 41 2.89 -5.19 8.11
N ALA A 42 2.15 -6.03 8.82
CA ALA A 42 0.82 -6.48 8.42
C ALA A 42 -0.19 -5.32 8.29
N TYR A 43 -0.08 -4.28 9.12
CA TYR A 43 -0.89 -3.06 9.00
C TYR A 43 -0.58 -2.33 7.69
N TRP A 44 0.70 -2.10 7.40
CA TRP A 44 1.15 -1.42 6.19
C TRP A 44 0.79 -2.23 4.93
N ARG A 45 0.97 -3.55 4.97
CA ARG A 45 0.55 -4.47 3.90
C ARG A 45 -0.94 -4.31 3.60
N ARG A 46 -1.79 -4.35 4.65
CA ARG A 46 -3.24 -4.16 4.50
C ARG A 46 -3.59 -2.83 3.88
N ARG A 47 -2.91 -1.74 4.28
CA ARG A 47 -3.14 -0.42 3.73
C ARG A 47 -2.82 -0.34 2.24
N VAL A 48 -1.71 -0.94 1.79
CA VAL A 48 -1.37 -1.03 0.36
C VAL A 48 -2.39 -1.89 -0.40
N MET A 49 -2.82 -3.02 0.17
CA MET A 49 -3.86 -3.86 -0.45
C MET A 49 -5.19 -3.12 -0.63
N GLN A 50 -5.61 -2.30 0.33
CA GLN A 50 -6.82 -1.47 0.21
C GLN A 50 -6.73 -0.48 -0.97
N ILE A 51 -5.54 0.07 -1.24
CA ILE A 51 -5.33 0.91 -2.43
C ILE A 51 -5.46 0.07 -3.69
N LEU A 52 -4.84 -1.13 -3.73
CA LEU A 52 -4.92 -2.07 -4.86
C LEU A 52 -6.35 -2.53 -5.17
N GLU A 53 -7.22 -2.59 -4.17
CA GLU A 53 -8.63 -2.94 -4.31
C GLU A 53 -9.49 -1.79 -4.89
N THR A 54 -8.92 -0.59 -5.06
CA THR A 54 -9.62 0.56 -5.63
C THR A 54 -9.89 0.38 -7.13
N ARG A 55 -11.17 0.51 -7.53
CA ARG A 55 -11.65 0.19 -8.89
C ARG A 55 -11.03 1.01 -10.03
N HIS A 56 -10.43 2.16 -9.73
CA HIS A 56 -10.03 3.16 -10.73
C HIS A 56 -8.53 3.48 -10.72
N LEU A 57 -7.66 2.56 -10.28
CA LEU A 57 -6.22 2.77 -10.35
C LEU A 57 -5.73 2.95 -11.79
N VAL A 58 -4.97 4.01 -12.04
CA VAL A 58 -4.21 4.14 -13.29
C VAL A 58 -2.95 3.27 -13.25
N PRO A 59 -2.37 2.87 -14.40
CA PRO A 59 -1.21 1.99 -14.44
C PRO A 59 -0.02 2.46 -13.60
N ALA A 60 0.23 3.77 -13.54
CA ALA A 60 1.30 4.34 -12.73
C ALA A 60 1.07 4.13 -11.22
N GLN A 61 -0.17 4.31 -10.76
CA GLN A 61 -0.54 4.09 -9.36
C GLN A 61 -0.45 2.61 -8.99
N LEU A 62 -0.93 1.73 -9.87
CA LEU A 62 -0.84 0.27 -9.70
C LEU A 62 0.62 -0.19 -9.60
N ALA A 63 1.52 0.36 -10.43
CA ALA A 63 2.93 0.03 -10.40
C ALA A 63 3.58 0.44 -9.07
N VAL A 64 3.27 1.64 -8.57
CA VAL A 64 3.77 2.11 -7.28
C VAL A 64 3.24 1.25 -6.14
N ALA A 65 1.93 1.01 -6.08
CA ALA A 65 1.31 0.20 -5.04
C ALA A 65 1.88 -1.24 -5.03
N SER A 66 2.04 -1.86 -6.19
CA SER A 66 2.65 -3.19 -6.33
C SER A 66 4.10 -3.22 -5.84
N ALA A 67 4.89 -2.19 -6.16
CA ALA A 67 6.28 -2.10 -5.69
C ALA A 67 6.37 -1.95 -4.17
N LEU A 68 5.49 -1.15 -3.57
CA LEU A 68 5.40 -1.01 -2.11
C LEU A 68 4.99 -2.32 -1.43
N LEU A 69 4.03 -3.05 -2.01
CA LEU A 69 3.62 -4.35 -1.49
C LEU A 69 4.78 -5.35 -1.52
N ALA A 70 5.52 -5.43 -2.63
CA ALA A 70 6.69 -6.30 -2.77
C ALA A 70 7.79 -5.95 -1.75
N GLN A 71 8.01 -4.67 -1.48
CA GLN A 71 8.96 -4.23 -0.46
C GLN A 71 8.58 -4.70 0.95
N ILE A 72 7.30 -4.59 1.30
CA ILE A 72 6.79 -5.06 2.60
C ILE A 72 6.91 -6.58 2.70
N ASP A 73 6.51 -7.31 1.67
CA ASP A 73 6.50 -8.77 1.68
C ASP A 73 7.92 -9.35 1.80
N SER A 74 8.89 -8.78 1.10
CA SER A 74 10.31 -9.15 1.24
C SER A 74 10.85 -8.92 2.67
N ALA A 75 10.38 -7.88 3.34
CA ALA A 75 10.75 -7.60 4.72
C ALA A 75 10.17 -8.64 5.69
N VAL A 76 8.89 -9.01 5.52
CA VAL A 76 8.23 -10.04 6.34
C VAL A 76 8.92 -11.39 6.20
N GLU A 77 9.30 -11.78 4.98
CA GLU A 77 10.06 -13.02 4.75
C GLU A 77 11.41 -13.01 5.49
N THR A 78 12.06 -11.84 5.55
CA THR A 78 13.34 -11.66 6.26
C THR A 78 13.17 -11.70 7.79
N GLU A 79 12.01 -11.29 8.31
CA GLU A 79 11.70 -11.35 9.75
C GLU A 79 11.37 -12.75 10.25
N THR A 80 10.97 -13.66 9.36
CA THR A 80 10.64 -15.04 9.73
C THR A 80 11.95 -15.83 9.78
N PRO A 81 12.56 -16.08 10.95
CA PRO A 81 13.80 -16.84 11.00
C PRO A 81 13.46 -18.26 10.55
N LEU A 82 14.39 -18.87 9.83
CA LEU A 82 14.43 -20.27 9.44
C LEU A 82 14.20 -21.21 10.65
N ALA A 83 12.96 -21.33 11.13
CA ALA A 83 12.51 -22.33 12.10
C ALA A 83 12.21 -23.64 11.34
N LYS A 84 13.22 -24.15 10.62
CA LYS A 84 13.23 -25.49 10.06
C LYS A 84 14.65 -26.07 10.21
N ALA A 85 14.99 -26.38 11.45
CA ALA A 85 16.04 -27.33 11.78
C ALA A 85 15.64 -28.03 13.09
N SER A 86 14.87 -29.10 12.97
CA SER A 86 14.73 -30.20 13.94
C SER A 86 14.07 -31.38 13.24
#